data_AF-A0A2A2V969-F1
#
_entry.id   AF-A0A2A2V969-F1
#
_cell.length_a   1.000
_cell.length_b   1.000
_cell.length_c   1.000
_cell.angle_alpha   90.00
_cell.angle_beta   90.00
_cell.angle_gamma   90.00
#
_symmetry.space_group_name_H-M   'P 1'
#
loop_
_entity.id
_entity.type
_entity.pdbx_description
1 polymer ?
#
loop_
_entity_poly.entity_id
_entity_poly.type
_entity_poly.pdbx_seq_one_letter_code
_entity_poly.pdbx_strand_id
1 'polypeptide(L)'
;MSAANTNAFTKAASRAVVRSPAKRAGRAASPVDAPRAPWEPGSTASDRLARERWAAEQLKQLLEQMEVLPIDEAARRRLERVVYFRGPEHVTLLIRTITESEGNGSAALVEPIVSAVSWAMSGRPDWPAKGLAWIEAFDGIPLVGTLETMRSLEAFEERELAQHLQTSLNNKLRRLLDPPPVPPKPKRAYKKRSPKGAYFGAHRLAVRQGCVLPEQGGSG
;
A
#
# COMPACT_ATOMS: atom_id res chain seq x y z
N MET A 1 50.71 -1.44 -81.82
CA MET A 1 50.36 0.00 -81.85
C MET A 1 49.51 0.27 -80.63
N SER A 2 50.13 0.61 -79.50
CA SER A 2 50.46 1.97 -79.04
C SER A 2 49.27 2.74 -78.44
N ALA A 3 49.37 2.97 -77.12
CA ALA A 3 48.83 4.07 -76.32
C ALA A 3 47.29 4.15 -76.18
N ALA A 4 46.67 4.57 -75.07
CA ALA A 4 47.06 5.17 -73.78
C ALA A 4 45.81 5.01 -72.86
N ASN A 5 45.95 4.76 -71.55
CA ASN A 5 45.97 5.78 -70.47
C ASN A 5 44.66 6.60 -70.42
N THR A 6 43.91 6.83 -69.33
CA THR A 6 44.26 6.94 -67.91
C THR A 6 42.95 7.12 -67.11
N ASN A 7 42.90 6.56 -65.89
CA ASN A 7 42.41 7.15 -64.64
C ASN A 7 41.00 7.79 -64.47
N ALA A 8 40.31 7.20 -63.48
CA ALA A 8 39.95 7.81 -62.17
C ALA A 8 38.52 8.35 -61.92
N PHE A 9 38.01 7.90 -60.76
CA PHE A 9 37.03 8.53 -59.86
C PHE A 9 35.62 8.74 -60.46
N THR A 10 34.53 8.22 -59.87
CA THR A 10 34.05 8.60 -58.54
C THR A 10 33.13 7.57 -57.87
N LYS A 11 33.37 7.42 -56.57
CA LYS A 11 32.54 6.96 -55.45
C LYS A 11 31.05 7.39 -55.52
N ALA A 12 30.13 6.43 -55.36
CA ALA A 12 28.82 6.66 -54.74
C ALA A 12 28.33 5.38 -54.05
N ALA A 13 28.35 5.40 -52.72
CA ALA A 13 27.82 4.35 -51.87
C ALA A 13 26.30 4.46 -51.77
N SER A 14 25.57 3.52 -52.36
CA SER A 14 24.13 3.35 -52.13
C SER A 14 23.90 2.59 -50.84
N ARG A 15 23.75 3.33 -49.74
CA ARG A 15 23.33 2.83 -48.44
C ARG A 15 21.81 2.95 -48.38
N ALA A 16 21.10 1.87 -48.70
CA ALA A 16 19.65 1.80 -48.53
C ALA A 16 19.32 1.84 -47.03
N VAL A 17 18.86 3.00 -46.56
CA VAL A 17 18.32 3.17 -45.21
C VAL A 17 16.93 2.52 -45.19
N VAL A 18 16.86 1.34 -44.57
CA VAL A 18 15.61 0.73 -44.10
C VAL A 18 15.04 1.67 -43.03
N ARG A 19 14.02 2.46 -43.39
CA ARG A 19 13.23 3.22 -42.42
C ARG A 19 12.25 2.26 -41.74
N SER A 20 12.66 1.71 -40.60
CA SER A 20 11.75 1.11 -39.64
C SER A 20 10.76 2.18 -39.14
N PRO A 21 9.44 1.92 -39.11
CA PRO A 21 8.50 2.81 -38.45
C PRO A 21 8.72 2.69 -36.94
N ALA A 22 9.39 3.69 -36.36
CA ALA A 22 9.44 3.87 -34.92
C ALA A 22 8.01 4.00 -34.40
N LYS A 23 7.57 2.92 -33.75
CA LYS A 23 6.39 2.81 -32.92
C LYS A 23 6.29 4.09 -32.08
N ARG A 24 5.28 4.91 -32.37
CA ARG A 24 4.94 6.14 -31.64
C ARG A 24 4.46 5.69 -30.25
N ALA A 25 5.41 5.43 -29.35
CA ALA A 25 5.11 5.32 -27.93
C ALA A 25 4.46 6.64 -27.53
N GLY A 26 3.19 6.57 -27.14
CA GLY A 26 2.43 7.71 -26.66
C GLY A 26 3.25 8.40 -25.58
N ARG A 27 3.62 9.65 -25.86
CA ARG A 27 4.20 10.54 -24.87
C ARG A 27 3.15 10.66 -23.77
N ALA A 28 3.40 10.08 -22.60
CA ALA A 28 2.57 10.32 -21.43
C ALA A 28 2.43 11.84 -21.28
N ALA A 29 1.19 12.33 -21.23
CA ALA A 29 0.90 13.75 -21.12
C ALA A 29 1.69 14.31 -19.93
N SER A 30 2.50 15.33 -20.20
CA SER A 30 3.28 15.98 -19.16
C SER A 30 2.30 16.68 -18.19
N PRO A 31 2.65 16.91 -16.91
CA PRO A 31 1.82 17.70 -15.98
C PRO A 31 1.46 19.10 -16.49
N VAL A 32 2.12 19.55 -17.56
CA VAL A 32 2.04 20.84 -18.22
C VAL A 32 0.79 21.01 -19.10
N ASP A 33 0.06 19.93 -19.44
CA ASP A 33 -1.10 19.97 -20.36
C ASP A 33 -2.48 19.98 -19.64
N ALA A 34 -2.53 19.96 -18.30
CA ALA A 34 -3.81 19.95 -17.59
C ALA A 34 -4.47 21.34 -17.59
N PRO A 35 -5.80 21.45 -17.83
CA PRO A 35 -6.51 22.72 -17.73
C PRO A 35 -6.36 23.35 -16.36
N ARG A 36 -6.49 24.68 -16.27
CA ARG A 36 -6.26 25.44 -15.05
C ARG A 36 -7.01 24.89 -13.83
N ALA A 37 -6.34 24.82 -12.68
CA ALA A 37 -6.99 24.30 -11.47
C ALA A 37 -8.03 25.29 -10.91
N PRO A 38 -9.11 24.82 -10.27
CA PRO A 38 -10.24 25.67 -9.87
C PRO A 38 -9.94 26.59 -8.67
N TRP A 39 -8.95 26.20 -7.88
CA TRP A 39 -8.48 27.01 -6.75
C TRP A 39 -7.50 28.09 -7.20
N GLU A 40 -7.08 28.09 -8.48
CA GLU A 40 -6.15 29.11 -8.97
C GLU A 40 -6.84 30.47 -9.08
N PRO A 41 -6.16 31.56 -8.68
CA PRO A 41 -6.69 32.92 -8.77
C PRO A 41 -7.12 33.26 -10.21
N GLY A 42 -8.40 33.58 -10.40
CA GLY A 42 -8.97 33.89 -11.72
C GLY A 42 -9.47 32.67 -12.51
N SER A 43 -9.66 31.50 -11.87
CA SER A 43 -10.40 30.39 -12.48
C SER A 43 -11.84 30.80 -12.76
N THR A 44 -12.27 30.57 -14.00
CA THR A 44 -13.65 30.79 -14.44
C THR A 44 -14.49 29.51 -14.35
N ALA A 45 -15.81 29.64 -14.53
CA ALA A 45 -16.69 28.48 -14.70
C ALA A 45 -16.33 27.65 -15.94
N SER A 46 -15.80 28.28 -16.99
CA SER A 46 -15.35 27.61 -18.20
C SER A 46 -14.12 26.74 -17.93
N ASP A 47 -13.16 27.24 -17.14
CA ASP A 47 -11.97 26.48 -16.74
C ASP A 47 -12.34 25.23 -15.93
N ARG A 48 -13.33 25.36 -15.03
CA ARG A 48 -13.87 24.24 -14.26
C ARG A 48 -14.40 23.15 -15.17
N LEU A 49 -15.28 23.50 -16.11
CA LEU A 49 -15.89 22.56 -17.04
C LEU A 49 -14.85 21.92 -17.97
N ALA A 50 -13.87 22.70 -18.44
CA ALA A 50 -12.76 22.18 -19.24
C ALA A 50 -11.95 21.13 -18.45
N ARG A 51 -11.71 21.38 -17.16
CA ARG A 51 -10.97 20.45 -16.30
C ARG A 51 -11.79 19.21 -15.93
N GLU A 52 -13.09 19.33 -15.73
CA GLU A 52 -14.00 18.18 -15.55
C GLU A 52 -13.98 17.27 -16.77
N ARG A 53 -14.11 17.84 -17.97
CA ARG A 53 -14.03 17.09 -19.24
C ARG A 53 -12.67 16.42 -19.42
N TRP A 54 -11.59 17.15 -19.16
CA TRP A 54 -10.24 16.59 -19.19
C TRP A 54 -10.09 15.43 -18.20
N ALA A 55 -10.59 15.56 -16.97
CA ALA A 55 -10.52 14.49 -15.98
C ALA A 55 -11.29 13.23 -16.41
N ALA A 56 -12.47 13.40 -17.01
CA ALA A 56 -13.26 12.30 -17.56
C ALA A 56 -12.54 11.58 -18.72
N GLU A 57 -11.94 12.33 -19.65
CA GLU A 57 -11.18 11.76 -20.77
C GLU A 57 -9.90 11.06 -20.29
N GLN A 58 -9.16 11.64 -19.34
CA GLN A 58 -7.99 10.99 -18.74
C GLN A 58 -8.38 9.70 -18.03
N LEU A 59 -9.47 9.69 -17.25
CA LEU A 59 -9.94 8.47 -16.61
C LEU A 59 -10.30 7.40 -17.65
N LYS A 60 -11.03 7.79 -18.70
CA LYS A 60 -11.41 6.87 -19.79
C LYS A 60 -10.17 6.23 -20.42
N GLN A 61 -9.16 7.02 -20.77
CA GLN A 61 -7.91 6.52 -21.34
C GLN A 61 -7.18 5.58 -20.38
N LEU A 62 -7.13 5.89 -19.08
CA LEU A 62 -6.51 5.03 -18.08
C LEU A 62 -7.22 3.68 -17.94
N LEU A 63 -8.56 3.68 -17.87
CA LEU A 63 -9.35 2.45 -17.77
C LEU A 63 -9.18 1.57 -19.02
N GLU A 64 -9.15 2.18 -20.22
CA GLU A 64 -8.89 1.48 -21.48
C GLU A 64 -7.47 0.88 -21.52
N GLN A 65 -6.45 1.66 -21.12
CA GLN A 65 -5.05 1.20 -21.10
C GLN A 65 -4.81 0.04 -20.12
N MET A 66 -5.53 0.04 -19.00
CA MET A 66 -5.41 -0.97 -17.97
C MET A 66 -6.36 -2.16 -18.19
N GLU A 67 -7.13 -2.16 -19.30
CA GLU A 67 -8.12 -3.20 -19.63
C GLU A 67 -9.12 -3.48 -18.48
N VAL A 68 -9.46 -2.44 -17.73
CA VAL A 68 -10.36 -2.56 -16.58
C VAL A 68 -11.79 -2.67 -17.09
N LEU A 69 -12.49 -3.72 -16.64
CA LEU A 69 -13.91 -3.94 -16.92
C LEU A 69 -14.76 -2.71 -16.55
N PRO A 70 -15.97 -2.55 -17.15
CA PRO A 70 -16.86 -1.46 -16.80
C PRO A 70 -17.09 -1.42 -15.28
N ILE A 71 -16.70 -0.31 -14.69
CA ILE A 71 -16.87 0.00 -13.28
C ILE A 71 -18.24 0.64 -13.04
N ASP A 72 -18.74 0.54 -11.81
CA ASP A 72 -19.98 1.19 -11.41
C ASP A 72 -19.92 2.73 -11.60
N GLU A 73 -21.06 3.34 -11.90
CA GLU A 73 -21.17 4.78 -12.18
C GLU A 73 -20.75 5.64 -10.98
N ALA A 74 -21.03 5.22 -9.74
CA ALA A 74 -20.60 5.96 -8.55
C ALA A 74 -19.07 5.90 -8.39
N ALA A 75 -18.47 4.74 -8.64
CA ALA A 75 -17.01 4.57 -8.63
C ALA A 75 -16.35 5.41 -9.74
N ARG A 76 -16.93 5.41 -10.94
CA ARG A 76 -16.49 6.22 -12.08
C ARG A 76 -16.46 7.70 -11.73
N ARG A 77 -17.59 8.25 -11.27
CA ARG A 77 -17.68 9.66 -10.82
C ARG A 77 -16.69 9.98 -9.71
N ARG A 78 -16.44 9.02 -8.82
CA ARG A 78 -15.46 9.22 -7.75
C ARG A 78 -14.05 9.31 -8.30
N LEU A 79 -13.66 8.40 -9.19
CA LEU A 79 -12.35 8.41 -9.86
C LEU A 79 -12.15 9.68 -10.70
N GLU A 80 -13.17 10.17 -11.42
CA GLU A 80 -13.11 11.45 -12.15
C GLU A 80 -12.78 12.61 -11.21
N ARG A 81 -13.44 12.66 -10.04
CA ARG A 81 -13.10 13.63 -9.00
C ARG A 81 -11.66 13.45 -8.49
N VAL A 82 -11.16 12.22 -8.35
CA VAL A 82 -9.77 11.99 -7.94
C VAL A 82 -8.80 12.47 -9.03
N VAL A 83 -9.03 12.19 -10.32
CA VAL A 83 -8.22 12.73 -11.42
C VAL A 83 -8.21 14.26 -11.37
N TYR A 84 -9.38 14.86 -11.19
CA TYR A 84 -9.53 16.31 -11.14
C TYR A 84 -8.70 16.98 -10.04
N PHE A 85 -8.71 16.42 -8.82
CA PHE A 85 -8.03 17.01 -7.65
C PHE A 85 -6.59 16.52 -7.44
N ARG A 86 -6.26 15.29 -7.85
CA ARG A 86 -4.99 14.62 -7.54
C ARG A 86 -4.18 14.27 -8.79
N GLY A 87 -4.79 14.34 -9.97
CA GLY A 87 -4.15 14.02 -11.24
C GLY A 87 -4.21 12.53 -11.61
N PRO A 88 -3.86 12.20 -12.87
CA PRO A 88 -3.94 10.86 -13.41
C PRO A 88 -2.99 9.88 -12.72
N GLU A 89 -1.76 10.30 -12.37
CA GLU A 89 -0.76 9.43 -11.72
C GLU A 89 -1.26 8.85 -10.39
N HIS A 90 -1.96 9.66 -9.59
CA HIS A 90 -2.59 9.22 -8.34
C HIS A 90 -3.64 8.13 -8.63
N VAL A 91 -4.45 8.34 -9.66
CA VAL A 91 -5.50 7.41 -10.06
C VAL A 91 -4.94 6.12 -10.64
N THR A 92 -3.87 6.19 -11.43
CA THR A 92 -3.14 5.03 -11.92
C THR A 92 -2.69 4.16 -10.75
N LEU A 93 -1.98 4.73 -9.77
CA LEU A 93 -1.54 3.95 -8.61
C LEU A 93 -2.71 3.43 -7.79
N LEU A 94 -3.78 4.20 -7.62
CA LEU A 94 -5.00 3.79 -6.92
C LEU A 94 -5.65 2.56 -7.58
N ILE A 95 -5.87 2.60 -8.91
CA ILE A 95 -6.47 1.48 -9.65
C ILE A 95 -5.55 0.26 -9.53
N ARG A 96 -4.25 0.42 -9.79
CA ARG A 96 -3.27 -0.67 -9.69
C ARG A 96 -3.27 -1.31 -8.29
N THR A 97 -3.33 -0.50 -7.23
CA THR A 97 -3.40 -1.00 -5.85
C THR A 97 -4.62 -1.92 -5.66
N ILE A 98 -5.78 -1.51 -6.18
CA ILE A 98 -7.03 -2.27 -6.00
C ILE A 98 -7.05 -3.53 -6.89
N THR A 99 -6.62 -3.41 -8.16
CA THR A 99 -6.77 -4.49 -9.14
C THR A 99 -5.63 -5.48 -9.17
N GLU A 100 -4.40 -5.04 -8.85
CA GLU A 100 -3.20 -5.89 -8.86
C GLU A 100 -2.94 -6.56 -7.51
N SER A 101 -3.60 -6.12 -6.42
CA SER A 101 -3.51 -6.82 -5.14
C SER A 101 -4.26 -8.16 -5.17
N GLU A 102 -3.65 -9.16 -4.53
CA GLU A 102 -4.16 -10.53 -4.52
C GLU A 102 -5.55 -10.60 -3.87
N GLY A 103 -6.50 -11.24 -4.54
CA GLY A 103 -7.85 -11.51 -4.00
C GLY A 103 -8.86 -10.36 -4.08
N ASN A 104 -8.49 -9.18 -4.58
CA ASN A 104 -9.41 -8.04 -4.73
C ASN A 104 -9.94 -7.89 -6.16
N GLY A 105 -9.05 -7.70 -7.13
CA GLY A 105 -9.38 -7.58 -8.55
C GLY A 105 -10.31 -6.40 -8.90
N SER A 106 -10.88 -6.41 -10.11
CA SER A 106 -11.73 -5.32 -10.62
C SER A 106 -13.05 -5.17 -9.87
N ALA A 107 -13.56 -6.22 -9.24
CA ALA A 107 -14.79 -6.18 -8.45
C ALA A 107 -14.69 -5.23 -7.23
N ALA A 108 -13.46 -4.94 -6.77
CA ALA A 108 -13.21 -4.01 -5.68
C ALA A 108 -13.25 -2.53 -6.10
N LEU A 109 -13.41 -2.21 -7.40
CA LEU A 109 -13.53 -0.83 -7.90
C LEU A 109 -14.95 -0.27 -7.71
N VAL A 110 -15.40 -0.23 -6.45
CA VAL A 110 -16.65 0.40 -6.02
C VAL A 110 -16.37 1.66 -5.22
N GLU A 111 -17.33 2.59 -5.19
CA GLU A 111 -17.14 3.93 -4.63
C GLU A 111 -16.54 3.95 -3.21
N PRO A 112 -17.04 3.16 -2.23
CA PRO A 112 -16.52 3.23 -0.87
C PRO A 112 -15.05 2.78 -0.77
N ILE A 113 -14.66 1.76 -1.55
CA ILE A 113 -13.29 1.24 -1.58
C ILE A 113 -12.37 2.26 -2.25
N VAL A 114 -12.76 2.77 -3.43
CA VAL A 114 -12.00 3.80 -4.16
C VAL A 114 -11.76 5.03 -3.25
N SER A 115 -12.81 5.49 -2.56
CA SER A 115 -12.72 6.61 -1.62
C SER A 115 -11.77 6.31 -0.45
N ALA A 116 -11.94 5.16 0.20
CA ALA A 116 -11.13 4.77 1.36
C ALA A 116 -9.64 4.63 1.02
N VAL A 117 -9.31 3.94 -0.07
CA VAL A 117 -7.92 3.75 -0.51
C VAL A 117 -7.31 5.08 -0.95
N SER A 118 -8.04 5.90 -1.72
CA SER A 118 -7.56 7.22 -2.12
C SER A 118 -7.28 8.14 -0.92
N TRP A 119 -8.08 8.05 0.15
CA TRP A 119 -7.85 8.81 1.38
C TRP A 119 -6.66 8.28 2.18
N ALA A 120 -6.45 6.97 2.23
CA ALA A 120 -5.25 6.39 2.85
C ALA A 120 -3.98 6.87 2.15
N MET A 121 -3.95 6.82 0.81
CA MET A 121 -2.83 7.35 0.01
C MET A 121 -2.57 8.84 0.27
N SER A 122 -3.64 9.64 0.37
CA SER A 122 -3.52 11.09 0.58
C SER A 122 -3.11 11.45 2.01
N GLY A 123 -3.55 10.68 3.00
CA GLY A 123 -3.27 10.94 4.42
C GLY A 123 -1.87 10.51 4.85
N ARG A 124 -1.25 9.57 4.13
CA ARG A 124 0.09 9.03 4.40
C ARG A 124 0.88 8.91 3.09
N PRO A 125 1.37 10.02 2.52
CA PRO A 125 2.10 10.00 1.25
C PRO A 125 3.40 9.20 1.32
N ASP A 126 3.93 8.95 2.52
CA ASP A 126 5.06 8.06 2.79
C ASP A 126 4.74 6.58 2.50
N TRP A 127 3.48 6.17 2.54
CA TRP A 127 3.07 4.79 2.28
C TRP A 127 3.11 4.43 0.80
N PRO A 128 2.43 5.14 -0.13
CA PRO A 128 2.54 4.87 -1.56
C PRO A 128 3.97 4.97 -2.10
N ALA A 129 4.81 5.81 -1.46
CA ALA A 129 6.23 5.96 -1.82
C ALA A 129 7.07 4.69 -1.60
N LYS A 130 6.55 3.69 -0.86
CA LYS A 130 7.22 2.39 -0.66
C LYS A 130 7.14 1.47 -1.88
N GLY A 131 6.52 1.91 -2.97
CA GLY A 131 6.51 1.20 -4.25
C GLY A 131 5.73 -0.11 -4.17
N LEU A 132 6.31 -1.23 -4.61
CA LEU A 132 5.62 -2.53 -4.61
C LEU A 132 5.14 -2.96 -3.22
N ALA A 133 5.88 -2.63 -2.16
CA ALA A 133 5.47 -2.93 -0.78
C ALA A 133 4.13 -2.28 -0.40
N TRP A 134 3.75 -1.17 -1.04
CA TRP A 134 2.42 -0.58 -0.88
C TRP A 134 1.33 -1.49 -1.45
N ILE A 135 1.52 -2.03 -2.67
CA ILE A 135 0.54 -2.90 -3.33
C ILE A 135 0.46 -4.24 -2.59
N GLU A 136 1.61 -4.84 -2.24
CA GLU A 136 1.69 -6.10 -1.50
C GLU A 136 1.01 -6.02 -0.11
N ALA A 137 0.99 -4.84 0.51
CA ALA A 137 0.28 -4.66 1.78
C ALA A 137 -1.25 -4.86 1.64
N PHE A 138 -1.81 -4.76 0.42
CA PHE A 138 -3.22 -5.02 0.16
C PHE A 138 -3.54 -6.50 -0.10
N ASP A 139 -2.54 -7.36 -0.38
CA ASP A 139 -2.76 -8.80 -0.60
C ASP A 139 -3.37 -9.47 0.65
N GLY A 140 -3.02 -8.99 1.84
CA GLY A 140 -3.57 -9.44 3.11
C GLY A 140 -4.88 -8.76 3.53
N ILE A 141 -5.47 -7.92 2.67
CA ILE A 141 -6.65 -7.11 2.99
C ILE A 141 -7.78 -7.42 2.01
N PRO A 142 -8.78 -8.23 2.39
CA PRO A 142 -9.93 -8.50 1.53
C PRO A 142 -10.87 -7.28 1.51
N LEU A 143 -10.69 -6.40 0.53
CA LEU A 143 -11.40 -5.11 0.46
C LEU A 143 -12.92 -5.30 0.34
N VAL A 144 -13.35 -6.13 -0.61
CA VAL A 144 -14.78 -6.43 -0.82
C VAL A 144 -15.36 -7.13 0.40
N GLY A 145 -14.71 -8.17 0.90
CA GLY A 145 -15.18 -8.89 2.09
C GLY A 145 -15.29 -8.01 3.33
N THR A 146 -14.36 -7.07 3.50
CA THR A 146 -14.42 -6.09 4.60
C THR A 146 -15.61 -5.14 4.43
N LEU A 147 -15.84 -4.64 3.22
CA LEU A 147 -16.99 -3.77 2.92
C LEU A 147 -18.32 -4.49 3.16
N GLU A 148 -18.47 -5.72 2.67
CA GLU A 148 -19.68 -6.52 2.87
C GLU A 148 -19.91 -6.87 4.33
N THR A 149 -18.84 -7.14 5.08
CA THR A 149 -18.94 -7.32 6.54
C THR A 149 -19.49 -6.04 7.19
N MET A 150 -18.99 -4.87 6.83
CA MET A 150 -19.52 -3.60 7.35
C MET A 150 -21.01 -3.42 7.02
N ARG A 151 -21.43 -3.70 5.79
CA ARG A 151 -22.85 -3.64 5.39
C ARG A 151 -23.73 -4.59 6.21
N SER A 152 -23.26 -5.82 6.42
CA SER A 152 -24.01 -6.86 7.16
C SER A 152 -24.23 -6.56 8.63
N LEU A 153 -23.42 -5.68 9.22
CA LEU A 153 -23.53 -5.33 10.64
C LEU A 153 -24.70 -4.38 10.93
N GLU A 154 -25.32 -3.78 9.89
CA GLU A 154 -26.42 -2.81 9.98
C GLU A 154 -26.15 -1.62 10.94
N ALA A 155 -24.90 -1.46 11.38
CA ALA A 155 -24.44 -0.43 12.31
C ALA A 155 -23.85 0.79 11.60
N PHE A 156 -23.71 0.71 10.27
CA PHE A 156 -23.09 1.74 9.45
C PHE A 156 -24.04 2.14 8.33
N GLU A 157 -24.19 3.45 8.13
CA GLU A 157 -24.91 3.95 6.96
C GLU A 157 -24.06 3.87 5.70
N GLU A 158 -24.68 3.65 4.54
CA GLU A 158 -23.97 3.49 3.26
C GLU A 158 -23.04 4.68 2.95
N ARG A 159 -23.45 5.90 3.31
CA ARG A 159 -22.67 7.13 3.09
C ARG A 159 -21.41 7.23 3.96
N GLU A 160 -21.33 6.47 5.05
CA GLU A 160 -20.22 6.51 6.01
C GLU A 160 -19.24 5.34 5.81
N LEU A 161 -19.62 4.32 5.02
CA LEU A 161 -18.81 3.12 4.79
C LEU A 161 -17.39 3.45 4.34
N ALA A 162 -17.21 4.43 3.45
CA ALA A 162 -15.89 4.84 2.98
C ALA A 162 -14.98 5.29 4.14
N GLN A 163 -15.52 6.05 5.10
CA GLN A 163 -14.76 6.60 6.23
C GLN A 163 -14.39 5.51 7.23
N HIS A 164 -15.32 4.61 7.53
CA HIS A 164 -15.05 3.48 8.42
C HIS A 164 -14.08 2.48 7.79
N LEU A 165 -14.23 2.22 6.49
CA LEU A 165 -13.30 1.41 5.73
C LEU A 165 -11.90 2.04 5.75
N GLN A 166 -11.78 3.35 5.48
CA GLN A 166 -10.50 4.06 5.57
C GLN A 166 -9.85 3.89 6.95
N THR A 167 -10.64 4.03 8.02
CA THR A 167 -10.13 3.87 9.39
C THR A 167 -9.60 2.45 9.62
N SER A 168 -10.33 1.43 9.15
CA SER A 168 -9.91 0.03 9.19
C SER A 168 -8.63 -0.21 8.38
N LEU A 169 -8.57 0.31 7.15
CA LEU A 169 -7.40 0.23 6.27
C LEU A 169 -6.18 0.87 6.92
N ASN A 170 -6.28 2.10 7.41
CA ASN A 170 -5.16 2.80 8.06
C ASN A 170 -4.61 2.00 9.25
N ASN A 171 -5.46 1.37 10.04
CA ASN A 171 -5.04 0.54 11.16
C ASN A 171 -4.27 -0.72 10.70
N LYS A 172 -4.72 -1.37 9.62
CA LYS A 172 -4.06 -2.54 9.03
C LYS A 172 -2.73 -2.14 8.35
N LEU A 173 -2.77 -1.15 7.47
CA LEU A 173 -1.61 -0.64 6.74
C LEU A 173 -0.51 -0.13 7.66
N ARG A 174 -0.86 0.55 8.76
CA ARG A 174 0.13 0.94 9.77
C ARG A 174 0.90 -0.25 10.32
N ARG A 175 0.26 -1.40 10.56
CA ARG A 175 0.94 -2.61 11.07
C ARG A 175 1.86 -3.24 10.04
N LEU A 176 1.50 -3.16 8.76
CA LEU A 176 2.24 -3.76 7.66
C LEU A 176 3.41 -2.88 7.20
N LEU A 177 3.19 -1.57 7.08
CA LEU A 177 4.13 -0.64 6.49
C LEU A 177 5.01 0.06 7.52
N ASP A 178 4.50 0.28 8.74
CA ASP A 178 5.23 0.94 9.83
C ASP A 178 5.12 0.10 11.13
N PRO A 179 5.65 -1.13 11.14
CA PRO A 179 5.57 -1.98 12.33
C PRO A 179 6.21 -1.28 13.53
N PRO A 180 5.59 -1.34 14.72
CA PRO A 180 6.15 -0.73 15.91
C PRO A 180 7.53 -1.35 16.20
N PRO A 181 8.49 -0.55 16.72
CA PRO A 181 9.81 -1.06 17.04
C PRO A 181 9.68 -2.23 18.03
N VAL A 182 10.34 -3.35 17.73
CA VAL A 182 10.32 -4.53 18.59
C VAL A 182 10.81 -4.12 19.98
N PRO A 183 10.05 -4.38 21.05
CA PRO A 183 10.48 -4.01 22.39
C PRO A 183 11.84 -4.66 22.70
N PRO A 184 12.76 -3.95 23.35
CA PRO A 184 14.08 -4.49 23.66
C PRO A 184 13.92 -5.79 24.45
N LYS A 185 14.63 -6.85 24.02
CA LYS A 185 14.58 -8.15 24.69
C LYS A 185 14.86 -7.95 26.19
N PRO A 186 14.05 -8.53 27.10
CA PRO A 186 14.30 -8.39 28.52
C PRO A 186 15.71 -8.90 28.83
N LYS A 187 16.56 -8.04 29.39
CA LYS A 187 17.88 -8.45 29.88
C LYS A 187 17.62 -9.56 30.89
N ARG A 188 18.01 -10.79 30.56
CA ARG A 188 17.94 -11.93 31.49
C ARG A 188 18.58 -11.47 32.79
N ALA A 189 17.78 -11.38 33.85
CA ALA A 189 18.31 -11.09 35.17
C ALA A 189 19.38 -12.13 35.46
N TYR A 190 20.62 -11.67 35.67
CA TYR A 190 21.70 -12.52 36.10
C TYR A 190 21.27 -13.15 37.43
N LYS A 191 20.85 -14.42 37.40
CA LYS A 191 20.64 -15.20 38.63
C LYS A 191 21.99 -15.24 39.32
N LYS A 192 22.18 -14.40 40.35
CA LYS A 192 23.26 -14.54 41.33
C LYS A 192 23.21 -15.98 41.78
N ARG A 193 24.20 -16.78 41.40
CA ARG A 193 24.40 -18.13 41.91
C ARG A 193 24.50 -17.99 43.43
N SER A 194 23.50 -18.51 44.15
CA SER A 194 23.59 -18.63 45.60
C SER A 194 24.88 -19.39 45.93
N PRO A 195 25.71 -18.90 46.89
CA PRO A 195 26.91 -19.62 47.29
C PRO A 195 26.50 -21.00 47.81
N LYS A 196 26.91 -22.05 47.11
CA LYS A 196 26.84 -23.42 47.63
C LYS A 196 27.96 -23.57 48.66
N GLY A 197 27.57 -23.85 49.90
CA GLY A 197 28.44 -24.47 50.90
C GLY A 197 28.84 -23.55 52.04
N ALA A 198 28.10 -23.64 53.15
CA ALA A 198 28.62 -23.34 54.48
C ALA A 198 27.72 -23.89 55.60
N TYR A 199 27.26 -25.15 55.54
CA TYR A 199 26.75 -25.83 56.74
C TYR A 199 27.02 -27.34 56.68
N PHE A 200 28.28 -27.70 56.83
CA PHE A 200 28.67 -28.98 57.41
C PHE A 200 29.60 -28.68 58.59
N GLY A 201 29.19 -29.10 59.79
CA GLY A 201 30.09 -29.19 60.95
C GLY A 201 29.58 -28.49 62.21
N ALA A 202 28.67 -29.15 62.94
CA ALA A 202 28.68 -29.15 64.42
C ALA A 202 27.65 -30.17 64.95
N HIS A 203 28.02 -31.45 64.91
CA HIS A 203 27.48 -32.44 65.85
C HIS A 203 28.54 -32.67 66.93
N ARG A 204 28.32 -32.19 68.17
CA ARG A 204 28.46 -32.98 69.41
C ARG A 204 28.30 -32.15 70.69
N LEU A 205 27.72 -32.82 71.69
CA LEU A 205 27.60 -32.51 73.12
C LEU A 205 26.47 -31.52 73.45
N ALA A 206 25.49 -31.79 74.30
CA ALA A 206 25.49 -32.67 75.46
C ALA A 206 24.12 -33.30 75.75
N VAL A 207 24.23 -34.44 76.41
CA VAL A 207 23.21 -35.27 77.06
C VAL A 207 22.50 -34.50 78.18
N ARG A 208 21.25 -34.93 78.46
CA ARG A 208 20.61 -35.14 79.79
C ARG A 208 19.38 -34.28 80.09
N GLN A 209 18.34 -35.00 80.55
CA GLN A 209 17.09 -34.56 81.19
C GLN A 209 16.05 -34.04 80.17
N GLY A 210 14.93 -34.71 79.89
CA GLY A 210 14.07 -35.52 80.76
C GLY A 210 12.75 -34.78 80.89
N CYS A 211 11.73 -35.19 80.12
CA CYS A 211 10.28 -34.90 80.25
C CYS A 211 9.60 -35.49 78.99
N VAL A 212 9.21 -36.76 79.02
CA VAL A 212 7.82 -37.23 79.28
C VAL A 212 6.82 -36.66 78.27
N LEU A 213 6.50 -37.50 77.28
CA LEU A 213 5.32 -37.42 76.42
C LEU A 213 4.06 -37.86 77.20
N PRO A 214 2.89 -37.35 76.83
CA PRO A 214 1.72 -38.21 76.64
C PRO A 214 1.26 -38.12 75.17
N GLU A 215 1.24 -39.23 74.43
CA GLU A 215 0.16 -40.24 74.38
C GLU A 215 -1.17 -39.68 73.86
N GLN A 216 -1.35 -39.93 72.55
CA GLN A 216 -2.54 -40.26 71.77
C GLN A 216 -3.95 -40.07 72.35
N GLY A 217 -4.82 -39.52 71.50
CA GLY A 217 -6.26 -39.64 71.60
C GLY A 217 -6.90 -39.45 70.22
N GLY A 218 -7.39 -40.53 69.63
CA GLY A 218 -8.05 -40.56 68.33
C GLY A 218 -9.58 -40.49 68.41
N SER A 219 -10.16 -40.43 67.19
CA SER A 219 -11.53 -40.79 66.79
C SER A 219 -12.72 -39.98 67.31
N GLY A 220 -13.53 -39.56 66.32
CA GLY A 220 -14.88 -39.02 66.44
C GLY A 220 -15.31 -38.41 65.12
#